data_AF-A0A955ZQR6-F1
#
_entry.id   AF-A0A955ZQR6-F1
#
_cell.length_a   1.000
_cell.length_b   1.000
_cell.length_c   1.000
_cell.angle_alpha   90.00
_cell.angle_beta   90.00
_cell.angle_gamma   90.00
#
_symmetry.space_group_name_H-M   'P 1'
#
loop_
_entity.id
_entity.type
_entity.pdbx_description
1 polymer ?
#
loop_
_entity_poly.entity_id
_entity_poly.type
_entity_poly.pdbx_seq_one_letter_code
_entity_poly.pdbx_strand_id
1 'polypeptide(L)'
;MIETKIGRVQNVEIPKELIIVDDGSTDGTREWLLKRFGQGSSDEEKSQKEFSDSRADCSRVRVLTHQHNQGKGAALKTGFLHARGSIVIVQDADLEYSPENYHRLMALVITGCTDVVYGSWFLGGMKRKLATRLLSG
;
A
#
# COMPACT_ATOMS: atom_id res chain seq x y z
N MET A 1 7.78 10.17 11.48
CA MET A 1 7.56 8.83 12.09
C MET A 1 6.66 8.00 11.18
N ILE A 2 6.77 6.67 11.21
CA ILE A 2 5.99 5.74 10.36
C ILE A 2 4.47 5.89 10.57
N GLU A 3 4.04 6.23 11.79
CA GLU A 3 2.66 6.48 12.16
C GLU A 3 1.97 7.56 11.31
N THR A 4 2.58 8.75 11.24
CA THR A 4 2.08 9.87 10.43
C THR A 4 1.93 9.47 8.97
N LYS A 5 2.84 8.62 8.48
CA LYS A 5 2.90 8.21 7.09
C LYS A 5 1.75 7.25 6.74
N ILE A 6 1.52 6.27 7.61
CA ILE A 6 0.37 5.36 7.50
C ILE A 6 -0.93 6.15 7.59
N GLY A 7 -1.05 7.09 8.53
CA GLY A 7 -2.24 7.93 8.67
C GLY A 7 -2.58 8.70 7.39
N ARG A 8 -1.58 9.28 6.71
CA ARG A 8 -1.78 9.96 5.41
C ARG A 8 -2.33 9.03 4.34
N VAL A 9 -1.84 7.80 4.28
CA VAL A 9 -2.34 6.79 3.33
C VAL A 9 -3.75 6.36 3.69
N GLN A 10 -4.06 6.13 4.97
CA GLN A 10 -5.40 5.73 5.41
C GLN A 10 -6.46 6.79 5.08
N ASN A 11 -6.12 8.07 5.26
CA ASN A 11 -7.02 9.20 5.06
C ASN A 11 -7.42 9.46 3.60
N VAL A 12 -6.78 8.82 2.62
CA VAL A 12 -7.19 8.96 1.21
C VAL A 12 -8.56 8.30 1.01
N GLU A 13 -9.56 9.01 0.51
CA GLU A 13 -10.94 8.53 0.38
C GLU A 13 -11.15 7.61 -0.82
N ILE A 14 -10.48 6.46 -0.80
CA ILE A 14 -10.66 5.36 -1.76
C ILE A 14 -10.91 4.06 -1.00
N PRO A 15 -11.76 3.16 -1.53
CA PRO A 15 -11.82 1.79 -1.06
C PRO A 15 -10.45 1.12 -1.27
N LYS A 16 -9.82 0.67 -0.20
CA LYS A 16 -8.49 0.05 -0.24
C LYS A 16 -8.26 -0.90 0.91
N GLU A 17 -7.37 -1.85 0.68
CA GLU A 17 -6.61 -2.48 1.75
C GLU A 17 -5.19 -1.89 1.76
N LEU A 18 -4.59 -1.80 2.94
CA LEU A 18 -3.19 -1.38 3.10
C LEU A 18 -2.38 -2.56 3.58
N ILE A 19 -1.49 -3.07 2.74
CA ILE A 19 -0.55 -4.13 3.10
C ILE A 19 0.79 -3.48 3.41
N ILE A 20 1.24 -3.63 4.66
CA ILE A 20 2.55 -3.18 5.11
C ILE A 20 3.43 -4.42 5.22
N VAL A 21 4.57 -4.41 4.53
CA VAL A 21 5.56 -5.49 4.62
C VAL A 21 6.79 -4.95 5.34
N ASP A 22 6.99 -5.41 6.57
CA ASP A 22 8.17 -5.12 7.37
C ASP A 22 9.28 -6.13 7.05
N ASP A 23 10.35 -5.65 6.43
CA ASP A 23 11.46 -6.48 5.95
C ASP A 23 12.65 -6.48 6.92
N GLY A 24 12.39 -6.84 8.19
CA GLY A 24 13.49 -6.95 9.17
C GLY A 24 13.86 -5.66 9.89
N SER A 25 12.93 -4.72 10.11
CA SER A 25 13.26 -3.46 10.79
C SER A 25 13.75 -3.70 12.21
N THR A 26 14.79 -2.96 12.63
CA THR A 26 15.42 -3.06 13.96
C THR A 26 15.24 -1.81 14.82
N ASP A 27 14.49 -0.82 14.32
CA ASP A 27 14.32 0.51 14.92
C ASP A 27 13.05 0.66 15.78
N GLY A 28 12.37 -0.45 16.08
CA GLY A 28 11.09 -0.47 16.80
C GLY A 28 9.85 -0.37 15.89
N THR A 29 10.04 -0.19 14.57
CA THR A 29 8.91 -0.09 13.61
C THR A 29 8.05 -1.34 13.62
N ARG A 30 8.67 -2.52 13.64
CA ARG A 30 7.98 -3.82 13.68
C ARG A 30 7.08 -3.93 14.90
N GLU A 31 7.61 -3.67 16.08
CA GLU A 31 6.91 -3.78 17.35
C GLU A 31 5.72 -2.82 17.38
N TRP A 32 5.92 -1.60 16.88
CA TRP A 32 4.84 -0.62 16.76
C TRP A 32 3.75 -1.09 15.79
N LEU A 33 4.11 -1.60 14.61
CA LEU A 33 3.17 -2.12 13.62
C LEU A 33 2.35 -3.29 14.16
N LEU A 34 3.01 -4.26 14.80
CA LEU A 34 2.36 -5.42 15.40
C LEU A 34 1.48 -5.02 16.58
N LYS A 35 1.91 -4.09 17.43
CA LYS A 35 1.07 -3.58 18.54
C LYS A 35 -0.17 -2.84 18.02
N ARG A 36 -0.03 -2.09 16.93
CA ARG A 36 -1.08 -1.22 16.38
C ARG A 36 -2.08 -1.93 15.47
N PHE A 37 -1.60 -2.90 14.69
CA PHE A 37 -2.35 -3.57 13.62
C PHE A 37 -2.27 -5.10 13.68
N GLY A 38 -1.31 -5.67 14.41
CA GLY A 38 -1.21 -7.11 14.62
C GLY A 38 -2.34 -7.57 15.53
N GLN A 39 -3.36 -8.18 14.94
CA GLN A 39 -4.21 -9.11 15.66
C GLN A 39 -3.46 -10.45 15.74
N GLY A 40 -3.49 -11.08 16.90
CA GLY A 40 -2.70 -12.26 17.23
C GLY A 40 -2.74 -13.32 16.13
N SER A 41 -1.55 -13.79 15.76
CA SER A 41 -1.38 -15.11 15.17
C SER A 41 -1.93 -16.14 16.16
N SER A 42 -3.04 -16.79 15.80
CA SER A 42 -3.47 -18.16 16.12
C SER A 42 -4.99 -18.14 16.19
N ASP A 43 -5.60 -18.70 15.14
CA ASP A 43 -6.98 -19.17 15.12
C ASP A 43 -8.07 -18.13 15.36
N GLU A 44 -9.26 -18.55 14.95
CA GLU A 44 -10.47 -17.79 14.83
C GLU A 44 -10.79 -16.99 16.11
N GLU A 45 -11.48 -15.86 15.93
CA GLU A 45 -12.08 -15.07 17.00
C GLU A 45 -11.12 -14.32 17.93
N LYS A 46 -10.81 -13.08 17.55
CA LYS A 46 -11.07 -11.87 18.37
C LYS A 46 -10.30 -10.69 17.79
N SER A 47 -11.04 -9.65 17.44
CA SER A 47 -10.74 -8.24 17.75
C SER A 47 -11.28 -7.34 16.65
N GLN A 48 -12.60 -7.32 16.51
CA GLN A 48 -13.26 -6.02 16.47
C GLN A 48 -12.90 -5.31 17.79
N LYS A 49 -11.77 -4.60 17.81
CA LYS A 49 -11.56 -3.54 18.79
C LYS A 49 -11.72 -2.24 18.04
N GLU A 50 -12.92 -1.73 18.21
CA GLU A 50 -13.45 -0.43 17.85
C GLU A 50 -12.40 0.67 18.04
N PHE A 51 -11.93 1.21 16.93
CA PHE A 51 -11.80 2.66 16.86
C PHE A 51 -12.87 3.11 15.88
N SER A 52 -13.93 3.67 16.46
CA SER A 52 -15.06 4.28 15.79
C SER A 52 -14.58 5.43 14.91
N ASP A 53 -14.38 5.17 13.63
CA ASP A 53 -14.69 6.17 12.62
C ASP A 53 -15.71 5.55 11.67
N SER A 54 -16.85 6.20 11.56
CA SER A 54 -18.03 5.81 10.78
C SER A 54 -17.80 5.72 9.25
N ARG A 55 -16.55 5.55 8.81
CA ARG A 55 -16.08 5.38 7.43
C ARG A 55 -15.77 3.91 7.14
N ALA A 56 -16.72 3.04 7.51
CA ALA A 56 -16.59 1.62 7.79
C ALA A 56 -16.13 0.66 6.66
N ASP A 57 -15.33 1.10 5.69
CA ASP A 57 -14.70 0.17 4.72
C ASP A 57 -13.36 0.65 4.13
N CYS A 58 -12.83 1.81 4.54
CA CYS A 58 -11.81 2.51 3.73
C CYS A 58 -10.32 2.21 4.00
N SER A 59 -9.93 1.38 4.98
CA SER A 59 -8.57 0.80 4.97
C SER A 59 -8.45 -0.38 5.95
N ARG A 60 -8.65 -1.61 5.49
CA ARG A 60 -8.17 -2.77 6.26
C ARG A 60 -6.65 -2.78 6.18
N VAL A 61 -5.97 -2.59 7.32
CA VAL A 61 -4.51 -2.63 7.39
C VAL A 61 -4.08 -4.04 7.75
N ARG A 62 -3.15 -4.62 6.97
CA ARG A 62 -2.54 -5.92 7.22
C ARG A 62 -1.04 -5.75 7.28
N VAL A 63 -0.42 -6.30 8.32
CA VAL A 63 1.03 -6.27 8.49
C VAL A 63 1.58 -7.66 8.24
N LEU A 64 2.56 -7.76 7.34
CA LEU A 64 3.34 -8.95 7.06
C LEU A 64 4.78 -8.67 7.48
N THR A 65 5.46 -9.68 8.03
CA THR A 65 6.83 -9.53 8.53
C THR A 65 7.73 -10.60 7.95
N HIS A 66 8.98 -10.22 7.66
CA HIS A 66 10.05 -11.17 7.36
C HIS A 66 10.93 -11.37 8.59
N GLN A 67 11.46 -12.58 8.81
CA GLN A 67 12.32 -12.83 9.98
C GLN A 67 13.60 -11.97 9.95
N HIS A 68 14.19 -11.81 8.78
CA HIS A 68 15.36 -10.98 8.51
C HIS A 68 15.14 -10.18 7.22
N ASN A 69 15.96 -9.15 7.00
CA ASN A 69 15.93 -8.34 5.79
C ASN A 69 16.29 -9.18 4.55
N GLN A 70 15.33 -9.31 3.63
CA GLN A 70 15.46 -10.06 2.37
C GLN A 70 15.51 -9.14 1.14
N GLY A 71 15.47 -7.83 1.35
CA GLY A 71 15.49 -6.80 0.33
C GLY A 71 14.11 -6.44 -0.22
N LYS A 72 14.03 -5.24 -0.81
CA LYS A 72 12.79 -4.64 -1.35
C LYS A 72 12.05 -5.57 -2.31
N GLY A 73 12.77 -6.29 -3.18
CA GLY A 73 12.15 -7.23 -4.12
C GLY A 73 11.37 -8.35 -3.44
N ALA A 74 11.91 -8.91 -2.34
CA ALA A 74 11.22 -9.90 -1.55
C ALA A 74 9.99 -9.31 -0.86
N ALA A 75 10.10 -8.10 -0.29
CA ALA A 75 8.97 -7.41 0.32
C ALA A 75 7.83 -7.13 -0.67
N LEU A 76 8.17 -6.67 -1.88
CA LEU A 76 7.20 -6.45 -2.96
C LEU A 76 6.53 -7.75 -3.38
N LYS A 77 7.30 -8.83 -3.58
CA LYS A 77 6.77 -10.15 -3.92
C LYS A 77 5.77 -10.64 -2.86
N THR A 78 6.12 -10.52 -1.58
CA THR A 78 5.24 -10.85 -0.46
C THR A 78 3.96 -10.01 -0.49
N GLY A 79 4.08 -8.70 -0.72
CA GLY A 79 2.94 -7.79 -0.85
C GLY A 79 2.00 -8.18 -1.99
N PHE A 80 2.54 -8.43 -3.18
CA PHE A 80 1.74 -8.84 -4.35
C PHE A 80 1.01 -10.16 -4.14
N LEU A 81 1.65 -11.15 -3.52
CA LEU A 81 1.02 -12.45 -3.22
C LEU A 81 -0.19 -12.34 -2.27
N HIS A 82 -0.22 -11.30 -1.44
CA HIS A 82 -1.27 -11.09 -0.45
C HIS A 82 -2.29 -10.03 -0.85
N ALA A 83 -2.07 -9.31 -1.95
CA ALA A 83 -2.97 -8.29 -2.47
C ALA A 83 -4.22 -8.94 -3.07
N ARG A 84 -5.40 -8.38 -2.75
CA ARG A 84 -6.71 -8.83 -3.19
C ARG A 84 -7.43 -7.79 -4.06
N GLY A 85 -6.91 -6.57 -4.10
CA GLY A 85 -7.45 -5.49 -4.94
C GLY A 85 -7.16 -5.67 -6.43
N SER A 86 -8.02 -5.11 -7.27
CA SER A 86 -7.86 -5.11 -8.74
C SER A 86 -6.75 -4.16 -9.23
N ILE A 87 -6.35 -3.20 -8.40
CA ILE A 87 -5.26 -2.26 -8.67
C ILE A 87 -4.31 -2.30 -7.49
N VAL A 88 -3.02 -2.48 -7.75
CA VAL A 88 -1.98 -2.45 -6.72
C VAL A 88 -1.15 -1.19 -6.89
N ILE A 89 -1.04 -0.41 -5.82
CA ILE A 89 -0.15 0.75 -5.73
C ILE A 89 0.99 0.37 -4.79
N VAL A 90 2.21 0.47 -5.29
CA VAL A 90 3.43 0.32 -4.49
C VAL A 90 3.90 1.70 -4.07
N GLN A 91 4.07 1.91 -2.77
CA GLN A 91 4.56 3.15 -2.21
C GLN A 91 5.62 2.88 -1.15
N ASP A 92 6.74 3.59 -1.24
CA ASP A 92 7.78 3.58 -0.22
C ASP A 92 7.30 4.29 1.06
N ALA A 93 7.84 3.83 2.19
CA ALA A 93 7.47 4.34 3.50
C ALA A 93 7.97 5.78 3.74
N ASP A 94 8.77 6.38 2.86
CA ASP A 94 9.21 7.77 2.96
C ASP A 94 8.16 8.81 2.52
N LEU A 95 7.10 8.36 1.83
CA LEU A 95 6.07 9.20 1.21
C LEU A 95 6.63 10.26 0.24
N GLU A 96 7.67 9.93 -0.51
CA GLU A 96 8.17 10.81 -1.58
C GLU A 96 7.04 11.19 -2.57
N TYR A 97 6.09 10.27 -2.80
CA TYR A 97 4.86 10.53 -3.52
C TYR A 97 3.68 10.80 -2.57
N SER A 98 2.97 11.89 -2.80
CA SER A 98 1.80 12.27 -2.00
C SER A 98 0.64 11.27 -2.25
N PRO A 99 0.11 10.59 -1.21
CA PRO A 99 -1.00 9.63 -1.33
C PRO A 99 -2.27 10.23 -1.97
N GLU A 100 -2.45 11.54 -1.87
CA GLU A 100 -3.54 12.29 -2.49
C GLU A 100 -3.54 12.13 -4.04
N ASN A 101 -2.41 11.73 -4.64
CA ASN A 101 -2.31 11.45 -6.07
C ASN A 101 -2.84 10.09 -6.50
N TYR A 102 -3.22 9.19 -5.59
CA TYR A 102 -3.71 7.85 -5.94
C TYR A 102 -4.89 7.89 -6.91
N HIS A 103 -5.85 8.80 -6.69
CA HIS A 103 -7.01 8.97 -7.58
C HIS A 103 -6.59 9.22 -9.03
N ARG A 104 -5.58 10.06 -9.24
CA ARG A 104 -5.07 10.40 -10.58
C ARG A 104 -4.38 9.21 -11.24
N LEU A 105 -3.59 8.46 -10.48
CA LEU A 105 -2.91 7.26 -10.99
C LEU A 105 -3.93 6.16 -11.34
N MET A 106 -4.87 5.90 -10.43
CA MET A 106 -5.95 4.92 -10.64
C MET A 106 -6.82 5.28 -11.84
N ALA A 107 -7.15 6.56 -12.05
CA ALA A 107 -7.95 6.98 -13.20
C ALA A 107 -7.30 6.60 -14.54
N LEU A 108 -5.97 6.65 -14.66
CA LEU A 108 -5.27 6.24 -15.88
C LEU A 108 -5.39 4.73 -16.17
N VAL A 109 -5.43 3.92 -15.12
CA VAL A 109 -5.65 2.47 -15.21
C VAL A 109 -7.11 2.16 -15.50
N ILE A 110 -8.04 2.75 -14.72
CA ILE A 110 -9.49 2.50 -14.82
C ILE A 110 -10.06 2.90 -16.18
N THR A 111 -9.57 4.00 -16.75
CA THR A 111 -9.98 4.45 -18.10
C THR A 111 -9.48 3.54 -19.22
N GLY A 112 -8.82 2.42 -18.91
CA GLY A 112 -8.29 1.45 -19.89
C GLY A 112 -7.17 2.03 -20.76
N CYS A 113 -6.55 3.13 -20.32
CA CYS A 113 -5.51 3.79 -21.09
C CYS A 113 -4.14 3.13 -20.92
N THR A 114 -3.94 2.32 -19.87
CA THR A 114 -2.68 1.61 -19.59
C THR A 114 -2.85 0.54 -18.51
N ASP A 115 -2.06 -0.52 -18.58
CA ASP A 115 -2.01 -1.58 -17.56
C ASP A 115 -1.08 -1.22 -16.39
N VAL A 116 -0.10 -0.34 -16.62
CA VAL A 116 0.90 0.06 -15.62
C VAL A 116 1.11 1.58 -15.68
N VAL A 117 1.25 2.20 -14.50
CA VAL A 117 1.53 3.63 -14.34
C VAL A 117 2.76 3.79 -13.44
N TYR A 118 3.74 4.55 -13.90
CA TYR A 118 4.91 4.93 -13.10
C TYR A 118 4.83 6.41 -12.70
N GLY A 119 5.00 6.70 -11.41
CA GLY A 119 5.27 8.06 -10.95
C GLY A 119 6.70 8.45 -11.33
N SER A 120 6.90 9.66 -11.85
CA SER A 120 8.23 10.19 -12.16
C SER A 120 8.34 11.64 -11.74
N TRP A 121 9.37 11.94 -10.93
CA TRP A 121 9.76 13.30 -10.57
C TRP A 121 10.36 14.10 -11.75
N PHE A 122 10.96 13.41 -12.73
CA PHE A 122 11.61 14.06 -13.88
C PHE A 122 10.62 14.71 -14.87
N LEU A 123 9.34 14.36 -14.80
CA LEU A 123 8.29 14.85 -15.71
C LEU A 123 7.46 15.98 -15.09
N GLY A 124 8.09 16.84 -14.28
CA GLY A 124 7.50 17.98 -13.56
C GLY A 124 6.89 19.11 -14.42
N GLY A 125 6.43 18.82 -15.63
CA GLY A 125 5.75 19.78 -16.49
C GLY A 125 5.20 19.12 -17.75
N MET A 126 3.88 18.95 -17.81
CA MET A 126 3.08 18.57 -18.98
C MET A 126 3.32 17.21 -19.68
N LYS A 127 2.19 16.50 -19.79
CA LYS A 127 1.76 15.64 -20.90
C LYS A 127 2.82 14.74 -21.54
N ARG A 128 2.81 13.46 -21.19
CA ARG A 128 2.85 12.38 -22.18
C ARG A 128 2.33 11.07 -21.61
N LYS A 129 1.34 10.49 -22.30
CA LYS A 129 0.87 9.12 -22.07
C LYS A 129 1.97 8.17 -22.53
N LEU A 130 2.61 7.46 -21.60
CA LEU A 130 3.25 6.19 -21.95
C LEU A 130 2.17 5.12 -21.75
N ALA A 131 1.43 4.85 -22.82
CA ALA A 131 0.57 3.68 -22.92
C ALA A 131 1.38 2.60 -23.63
N THR A 132 1.98 1.69 -22.86
CA THR A 132 2.59 0.49 -23.44
C THR A 132 1.52 -0.58 -23.50
N ARG A 133 0.84 -0.69 -24.64
CA ARG A 133 -0.03 -1.82 -24.94
C ARG A 133 0.85 -2.97 -25.44
N LEU A 134 1.14 -3.94 -24.59
CA LEU A 134 1.67 -5.23 -25.04
C LEU A 134 0.46 -6.11 -25.35
N LEU A 135 0.11 -6.19 -26.64
CA LEU A 135 -0.74 -7.26 -27.14
C LEU A 135 0.08 -8.53 -27.21
N SER A 136 -0.38 -9.60 -26.56
CA SER A 136 0.08 -10.96 -26.85
C SER A 136 -0.95 -11.99 -26.38
N GLY A 137 -1.51 -12.75 -27.34
CA GLY A 137 -2.21 -14.03 -27.12
C GLY A 137 -3.69 -14.01 -27.41
#